data_AF-A0A849SZD0-F1
#
_entry.id   AF-A0A849SZD0-F1
#
_cell.length_a   1.000
_cell.length_b   1.000
_cell.length_c   1.000
_cell.angle_alpha   90.00
_cell.angle_beta   90.00
_cell.angle_gamma   90.00
#
_symmetry.space_group_name_H-M   'P 1'
#
loop_
_entity.id
_entity.type
_entity.pdbx_description
1 polymer ?
#
loop_
_entity_poly.entity_id
_entity_poly.type
_entity_poly.pdbx_seq_one_letter_code
_entity_poly.pdbx_strand_id
1 'polypeptide(L)'
;MQSVDLYLDGLDFFVIDIRRIVFEKAAKLKIAAITVAPVGMGAALVVFNKDSMSFADHFGLKDEDSTEDAAIKFLIGLTPTIKQMKYLVDRTRGNFKEKKAPSLPMGPYLCAGVAGTEALKILLERDKTKFSPWVMHFDAYTAHDLIF
;
A
#
# COMPACT_ATOMS: atom_id res chain seq x y z
N MET A 1 1.47 20.14 5.34
CA MET A 1 2.15 19.29 6.32
C MET A 1 3.11 20.15 7.13
N GLN A 2 2.61 20.74 8.22
CA GLN A 2 3.41 21.47 9.22
C GLN A 2 3.11 20.81 10.57
N SER A 3 4.14 20.55 11.39
CA SER A 3 4.01 19.91 12.71
C SER A 3 3.26 18.57 12.68
N VAL A 4 3.65 17.68 11.75
CA VAL A 4 3.07 16.33 11.60
C VAL A 4 4.16 15.30 11.84
N ASP A 5 3.89 14.31 12.68
CA ASP A 5 4.85 13.25 13.05
C ASP A 5 4.82 12.04 12.11
N LEU A 6 3.70 11.82 11.41
CA LEU A 6 3.48 10.69 10.52
C LEU A 6 2.45 11.04 9.43
N TYR A 7 2.70 10.60 8.19
CA TYR A 7 1.68 10.58 7.15
C TYR A 7 1.07 9.18 7.02
N LEU A 8 -0.26 9.07 7.12
CA LEU A 8 -1.00 7.85 6.85
C LEU A 8 -1.80 8.02 5.57
N ASP A 9 -1.47 7.22 4.56
CA ASP A 9 -2.10 7.28 3.24
C ASP A 9 -3.50 6.66 3.25
N GLY A 10 -4.50 7.49 2.97
CA GLY A 10 -5.88 7.11 2.75
C GLY A 10 -6.42 7.57 1.40
N LEU A 11 -5.54 7.86 0.44
CA LEU A 11 -5.93 8.34 -0.88
C LEU A 11 -6.62 7.22 -1.69
N ASP A 12 -7.47 7.61 -2.63
CA ASP A 12 -8.05 6.66 -3.59
C ASP A 12 -6.96 5.90 -4.38
N PHE A 13 -7.23 4.66 -4.76
CA PHE A 13 -6.24 3.81 -5.42
C PHE A 13 -5.67 4.44 -6.71
N PHE A 14 -6.52 5.13 -7.49
CA PHE A 14 -6.16 5.61 -8.83
C PHE A 14 -5.53 7.02 -8.86
N VAL A 15 -5.41 7.71 -7.73
CA VAL A 15 -4.76 9.04 -7.64
C VAL A 15 -3.26 8.94 -7.35
N ILE A 16 -2.56 8.18 -8.17
CA ILE A 16 -1.15 7.80 -7.95
C ILE A 16 -0.21 8.99 -8.15
N ASP A 17 -0.54 9.88 -9.07
CA ASP A 17 0.14 11.16 -9.27
C ASP A 17 0.14 12.01 -7.99
N ILE A 18 -1.03 12.17 -7.37
CA ILE A 18 -1.16 12.89 -6.09
C ILE A 18 -0.39 12.16 -4.99
N ARG A 19 -0.50 10.83 -4.94
CA ARG A 19 0.24 10.00 -3.98
C ARG A 19 1.75 10.21 -4.11
N ARG A 20 2.32 10.21 -5.32
CA ARG A 20 3.74 10.48 -5.56
C ARG A 20 4.16 11.83 -4.97
N ILE A 21 3.41 12.89 -5.25
CA ILE A 21 3.68 14.25 -4.75
C ILE A 21 3.67 14.28 -3.21
N VAL A 22 2.67 13.65 -2.60
CA VAL A 22 2.52 13.63 -1.14
C VAL A 22 3.64 12.85 -0.46
N PHE A 23 4.00 11.67 -0.98
CA PHE A 23 5.11 10.88 -0.43
C PHE A 23 6.46 11.55 -0.64
N GLU A 24 6.69 12.18 -1.79
CA GLU A 24 7.91 12.97 -2.03
C GLU A 24 8.00 14.15 -1.04
N LYS A 25 6.87 14.82 -0.77
CA LYS A 25 6.82 15.90 0.23
C LYS A 25 7.09 15.39 1.64
N ALA A 26 6.52 14.24 2.03
CA ALA A 26 6.78 13.61 3.33
C ALA A 26 8.27 13.27 3.48
N ALA A 27 8.90 12.69 2.45
CA ALA A 27 10.33 12.40 2.44
C ALA A 27 11.19 13.67 2.59
N LYS A 28 10.89 14.74 1.83
CA LYS A 28 11.58 16.05 1.95
C LYS A 28 11.47 16.66 3.35
N LEU A 29 10.34 16.42 4.02
CA LEU A 29 10.10 16.88 5.39
C LEU A 29 10.60 15.90 6.47
N LYS A 30 11.20 14.77 6.07
CA LYS A 30 11.66 13.68 6.96
C LYS A 30 10.53 13.09 7.81
N ILE A 31 9.30 13.10 7.29
CA ILE A 31 8.12 12.51 7.93
C ILE A 31 7.99 11.06 7.44
N ALA A 32 7.84 10.11 8.36
CA ALA A 32 7.54 8.73 8.00
C ALA A 32 6.16 8.63 7.34
N ALA A 33 6.02 7.77 6.34
CA ALA A 33 4.79 7.64 5.56
C ALA A 33 4.38 6.17 5.45
N ILE A 34 3.11 5.89 5.70
CA ILE A 34 2.53 4.54 5.64
C ILE A 34 1.54 4.49 4.49
N THR A 35 1.60 3.45 3.66
CA THR A 35 0.48 3.06 2.79
C THR A 35 0.03 1.65 3.14
N VAL A 36 -1.28 1.46 3.31
CA VAL A 36 -1.89 0.14 3.52
C VAL A 36 -3.05 -0.03 2.56
N ALA A 37 -2.87 -0.85 1.53
CA ALA A 37 -3.88 -1.06 0.51
C ALA A 37 -4.75 -2.28 0.82
N PRO A 38 -6.09 -2.16 0.75
CA PRO A 38 -6.98 -3.29 0.81
C PRO A 38 -6.99 -3.99 -0.55
N VAL A 39 -6.38 -5.17 -0.62
CA VAL A 39 -6.39 -5.99 -1.84
C VAL A 39 -7.00 -7.34 -1.52
N GLY A 40 -8.09 -7.65 -2.21
CA GLY A 40 -8.87 -8.85 -1.94
C GLY A 40 -9.44 -8.87 -0.52
N MET A 41 -9.20 -9.95 0.23
CA MET A 41 -9.56 -10.11 1.64
C MET A 41 -8.32 -9.93 2.54
N GLY A 42 -7.46 -8.97 2.18
CA GLY A 42 -6.14 -8.80 2.77
C GLY A 42 -5.73 -7.35 2.97
N ALA A 43 -4.50 -7.19 3.48
CA ALA A 43 -3.83 -5.92 3.69
C ALA A 43 -2.39 -5.99 3.18
N ALA A 44 -2.01 -4.98 2.39
CA ALA A 44 -0.66 -4.79 1.87
C ALA A 44 -0.06 -3.51 2.44
N LEU A 45 0.94 -3.64 3.31
CA LEU A 45 1.62 -2.53 3.98
C LEU A 45 3.00 -2.26 3.37
N VAL A 46 3.26 -1.00 3.07
CA VAL A 46 4.59 -0.47 2.80
C VAL A 46 4.81 0.78 3.62
N VAL A 47 5.98 0.89 4.26
CA VAL A 47 6.36 2.04 5.09
C VAL A 47 7.57 2.73 4.48
N PHE A 48 7.59 4.05 4.50
CA PHE A 48 8.64 4.88 3.93
C PHE A 48 9.17 5.85 4.99
N ASN A 49 10.47 6.14 4.92
CA ASN A 49 11.11 7.22 5.66
C ASN A 49 12.18 7.88 4.78
N LYS A 50 12.97 8.78 5.35
CA LYS A 50 14.03 9.49 4.60
C LYS A 50 15.18 8.59 4.12
N ASP A 51 15.37 7.40 4.71
CA ASP A 51 16.48 6.50 4.44
C ASP A 51 16.06 5.27 3.61
N SER A 52 14.77 5.09 3.36
CA SER A 52 14.22 4.03 2.52
C SER A 52 14.25 4.40 1.04
N MET A 53 13.98 3.43 0.15
CA MET A 53 13.68 3.79 -1.25
C MET A 53 12.52 4.78 -1.31
N SER A 54 12.52 5.66 -2.31
CA SER A 54 11.40 6.57 -2.53
C SER A 54 10.13 5.80 -2.92
N PHE A 55 8.96 6.44 -2.77
CA PHE A 55 7.69 5.87 -3.22
C PHE A 55 7.73 5.53 -4.72
N ALA A 56 8.24 6.44 -5.55
CA ALA A 56 8.34 6.21 -6.98
C ALA A 56 9.28 5.04 -7.32
N ASP A 57 10.44 4.95 -6.67
CA ASP A 57 11.40 3.86 -6.93
C ASP A 57 10.87 2.51 -6.47
N HIS A 58 10.20 2.45 -5.31
CA HIS A 58 9.63 1.19 -4.79
C HIS A 58 8.62 0.59 -5.77
N PHE A 59 7.74 1.42 -6.33
CA PHE A 59 6.71 0.99 -7.27
C PHE A 59 7.17 1.05 -8.74
N GLY A 60 8.39 1.49 -9.03
CA GLY A 60 8.89 1.65 -10.41
C GLY A 60 8.08 2.65 -11.25
N LEU A 61 7.52 3.68 -10.61
CA LEU A 61 6.68 4.71 -11.23
C LEU A 61 7.54 5.74 -11.97
N LYS A 62 7.10 6.08 -13.18
CA LYS A 62 7.73 7.07 -14.05
C LYS A 62 6.75 8.19 -14.40
N ASP A 63 7.27 9.34 -14.84
CA ASP A 63 6.44 10.49 -15.19
C ASP A 63 5.63 10.26 -16.48
N GLU A 64 6.15 9.44 -17.38
CA GLU A 64 5.52 9.05 -18.64
C GLU A 64 4.50 7.91 -18.50
N ASP A 65 4.32 7.33 -17.31
CA ASP A 65 3.37 6.23 -17.10
C ASP A 65 1.93 6.72 -17.31
N SER A 66 1.15 5.97 -18.07
CA SER A 66 -0.30 6.18 -18.12
C SER A 66 -0.92 5.90 -16.73
N THR A 67 -2.11 6.43 -16.46
CA THR A 67 -2.82 6.13 -15.20
C THR A 67 -3.02 4.63 -15.00
N GLU A 68 -3.25 3.88 -16.08
CA GLU A 68 -3.40 2.43 -16.04
C GLU A 68 -2.08 1.73 -15.71
N ASP A 69 -0.98 2.09 -16.38
CA ASP A 69 0.35 1.51 -16.12
C ASP A 69 0.81 1.78 -14.69
N ALA A 70 0.64 3.03 -14.22
CA ALA A 70 0.94 3.41 -12.85
C ALA A 70 0.12 2.58 -11.84
N ALA A 71 -1.17 2.34 -12.12
CA ALA A 71 -2.05 1.56 -11.27
C ALA A 71 -1.69 0.07 -11.23
N ILE A 72 -1.26 -0.50 -12.35
CA ILE A 72 -0.75 -1.88 -12.42
C ILE A 72 0.55 -2.00 -11.62
N LYS A 73 1.51 -1.09 -11.84
CA LYS A 73 2.77 -1.04 -11.10
C LYS A 73 2.56 -0.90 -9.59
N PHE A 74 1.65 -0.01 -9.19
CA PHE A 74 1.28 0.19 -7.79
C PHE A 74 0.69 -1.10 -7.19
N LEU A 75 -0.25 -1.77 -7.88
CA LEU A 75 -0.82 -3.03 -7.43
C LEU A 75 0.24 -4.12 -7.25
N ILE A 76 1.16 -4.26 -8.22
CA ILE A 76 2.20 -5.29 -8.20
C ILE A 76 3.17 -5.05 -7.04
N GLY A 77 3.62 -3.79 -6.84
CA GLY A 77 4.51 -3.45 -5.73
C GLY A 77 3.84 -3.64 -4.36
N LEU A 78 2.52 -3.42 -4.26
CA LEU A 78 1.78 -3.69 -3.03
C LEU A 78 1.60 -5.19 -2.78
N THR A 79 1.32 -5.97 -3.83
CA THR A 79 0.87 -7.36 -3.71
C THR A 79 1.68 -8.34 -4.58
N PRO A 80 3.00 -8.47 -4.35
CA PRO A 80 3.88 -9.23 -5.24
C PRO A 80 3.51 -10.72 -5.34
N THR A 81 2.84 -11.28 -4.34
CA THR A 81 2.40 -12.68 -4.34
C THR A 81 1.06 -12.91 -5.03
N ILE A 82 0.32 -11.85 -5.38
CA ILE A 82 -0.94 -11.88 -6.17
C ILE A 82 -1.96 -12.92 -5.63
N LYS A 83 -2.03 -13.07 -4.30
CA LYS A 83 -2.84 -14.11 -3.61
C LYS A 83 -4.33 -14.00 -3.95
N GLN A 84 -4.82 -12.77 -4.09
CA GLN A 84 -6.20 -12.43 -4.42
C GLN A 84 -6.70 -13.06 -5.73
N MET A 85 -5.82 -13.33 -6.68
CA MET A 85 -6.21 -13.91 -7.97
C MET A 85 -6.68 -15.37 -7.85
N LYS A 86 -6.34 -16.06 -6.76
CA LYS A 86 -6.78 -17.45 -6.52
C LYS A 86 -8.28 -17.59 -6.29
N TYR A 87 -8.95 -16.54 -5.84
CA TYR A 87 -10.37 -16.55 -5.51
C TYR A 87 -11.18 -15.45 -6.22
N LEU A 88 -10.57 -14.74 -7.17
CA LEU A 88 -11.29 -13.80 -8.02
C LEU A 88 -12.15 -14.56 -9.03
N VAL A 89 -13.43 -14.77 -8.68
CA VAL A 89 -14.39 -15.51 -9.51
C VAL A 89 -14.79 -14.74 -10.76
N ASP A 90 -15.07 -13.44 -10.61
CA ASP A 90 -15.45 -12.56 -11.72
C ASP A 90 -14.34 -11.55 -12.00
N ARG A 91 -13.54 -11.84 -13.03
CA ARG A 91 -12.42 -10.99 -13.45
C ARG A 91 -12.88 -9.66 -14.06
N THR A 92 -14.14 -9.54 -14.49
CA THR A 92 -14.67 -8.32 -15.12
C THR A 92 -14.91 -7.19 -14.10
N ARG A 93 -14.94 -7.52 -12.80
CA ARG A 93 -15.10 -6.55 -11.71
C ARG A 93 -13.87 -5.65 -11.50
N GLY A 94 -12.69 -6.05 -11.97
CA GLY A 94 -11.51 -5.20 -12.01
C GLY A 94 -11.38 -4.56 -13.39
N ASN A 95 -11.37 -3.23 -13.44
CA ASN A 95 -11.20 -2.48 -14.68
C ASN A 95 -10.41 -1.20 -14.41
N PHE A 96 -9.10 -1.24 -14.69
CA PHE A 96 -8.20 -0.11 -14.46
C PHE A 96 -8.49 1.08 -15.38
N LYS A 97 -8.92 0.82 -16.62
CA LYS A 97 -9.33 1.85 -17.57
C LYS A 97 -10.54 2.65 -17.08
N GLU A 98 -11.49 1.97 -16.43
CA GLU A 98 -12.66 2.61 -15.79
C GLU A 98 -12.43 3.02 -14.33
N LYS A 99 -11.21 2.87 -13.80
CA LYS A 99 -10.87 3.15 -12.39
C LYS A 99 -11.76 2.38 -11.40
N LYS A 100 -12.00 1.10 -11.67
CA LYS A 100 -12.78 0.20 -10.82
C LYS A 100 -11.90 -0.92 -10.27
N ALA A 101 -11.90 -1.06 -8.95
CA ALA A 101 -11.30 -2.18 -8.25
C ALA A 101 -12.36 -2.86 -7.37
N PRO A 102 -12.43 -4.20 -7.32
CA PRO A 102 -13.32 -4.90 -6.40
C PRO A 102 -12.90 -4.63 -4.96
N SER A 103 -13.87 -4.42 -4.08
CA SER A 103 -13.64 -4.22 -2.65
C SER A 103 -14.60 -5.10 -1.83
N LEU A 104 -14.07 -5.68 -0.77
CA LEU A 104 -14.80 -6.50 0.20
C LEU A 104 -14.54 -5.95 1.60
N PRO A 105 -15.53 -5.97 2.51
CA PRO A 105 -15.41 -5.28 3.80
C PRO A 105 -14.23 -5.76 4.65
N MET A 106 -13.84 -7.03 4.56
CA MET A 106 -12.71 -7.60 5.32
C MET A 106 -11.39 -6.87 5.05
N GLY A 107 -11.13 -6.44 3.80
CA GLY A 107 -9.89 -5.76 3.41
C GLY A 107 -9.68 -4.44 4.18
N PRO A 108 -10.58 -3.46 4.06
CA PRO A 108 -10.47 -2.19 4.78
C PRO A 108 -10.35 -2.33 6.31
N TYR A 109 -11.07 -3.26 6.93
CA TYR A 109 -10.94 -3.49 8.38
C TYR A 109 -9.54 -4.01 8.75
N LEU A 110 -9.00 -4.96 8.00
CA LEU A 110 -7.63 -5.46 8.19
C LEU A 110 -6.61 -4.34 7.96
N CYS A 111 -6.77 -3.55 6.89
CA CYS A 111 -5.89 -2.42 6.60
C CYS A 111 -5.90 -1.39 7.73
N ALA A 112 -7.07 -1.05 8.28
CA ALA A 112 -7.17 -0.11 9.39
C ALA A 112 -6.42 -0.61 10.64
N GLY A 113 -6.56 -1.90 10.98
CA GLY A 113 -5.84 -2.50 12.11
C GLY A 113 -4.33 -2.51 11.89
N VAL A 114 -3.87 -2.87 10.70
CA VAL A 114 -2.44 -2.85 10.32
C VAL A 114 -1.89 -1.42 10.35
N ALA A 115 -2.59 -0.47 9.72
CA ALA A 115 -2.21 0.94 9.66
C ALA A 115 -2.06 1.55 11.06
N GLY A 116 -3.06 1.38 11.93
CA GLY A 116 -3.03 1.91 13.28
C GLY A 116 -1.91 1.30 14.13
N THR A 117 -1.68 -0.01 13.99
CA THR A 117 -0.60 -0.71 14.70
C THR A 117 0.78 -0.23 14.24
N GLU A 118 0.98 -0.08 12.93
CA GLU A 118 2.27 0.39 12.39
C GLU A 118 2.51 1.86 12.73
N ALA A 119 1.47 2.70 12.68
CA ALA A 119 1.53 4.09 13.12
C ALA A 119 1.96 4.19 14.59
N LEU A 120 1.36 3.40 15.48
CA LEU A 120 1.73 3.36 16.89
C LEU A 120 3.19 2.93 17.10
N LYS A 121 3.66 1.92 16.35
CA LYS A 121 5.06 1.48 16.43
C LYS A 121 6.04 2.60 16.05
N ILE A 122 5.76 3.32 14.96
CA ILE A 122 6.61 4.41 14.48
C ILE A 122 6.60 5.58 15.47
N LEU A 123 5.42 6.03 15.89
CA LEU A 123 5.25 7.18 16.79
C LEU A 123 5.85 6.95 18.19
N LEU A 124 5.91 5.69 18.64
CA LEU A 124 6.50 5.31 19.92
C LEU A 124 7.95 4.80 19.80
N GLU A 125 8.57 4.92 18.62
CA GLU A 125 9.96 4.51 18.36
C GLU A 125 10.25 3.04 18.75
N ARG A 126 9.28 2.13 18.53
CA ARG A 126 9.43 0.70 18.85
C ARG A 126 10.05 -0.05 17.68
N ASP A 127 11.38 -0.13 17.70
CA ASP A 127 12.37 -0.49 16.66
C ASP A 127 12.18 -1.82 15.86
N LYS A 128 11.03 -1.99 15.21
CA LYS A 128 10.70 -3.17 14.38
C LYS A 128 9.94 -2.83 13.10
N THR A 129 9.97 -1.57 12.68
CA THR A 129 9.36 -1.16 11.41
C THR A 129 10.30 -1.51 10.27
N LYS A 130 9.79 -2.29 9.32
CA LYS A 130 10.49 -2.56 8.06
C LYS A 130 10.05 -1.50 7.06
N PHE A 131 10.99 -0.64 6.68
CA PHE A 131 10.77 0.35 5.64
C PHE A 131 11.00 -0.25 4.25
N SER A 132 10.52 0.41 3.19
CA SER A 132 10.78 0.05 1.80
C SER A 132 12.28 -0.26 1.57
N PRO A 133 12.62 -1.38 0.91
CA PRO A 133 11.82 -2.17 -0.04
C PRO A 133 10.95 -3.28 0.56
N TRP A 134 10.88 -3.41 1.88
CA TRP A 134 10.09 -4.47 2.49
C TRP A 134 8.58 -4.22 2.34
N VAL A 135 7.85 -5.27 2.00
CA VAL A 135 6.38 -5.26 1.86
C VAL A 135 5.81 -6.35 2.75
N MET A 136 4.81 -6.01 3.55
CA MET A 136 3.99 -7.02 4.23
C MET A 136 2.72 -7.21 3.41
N HIS A 137 2.51 -8.43 2.91
CA HIS A 137 1.30 -8.79 2.16
C HIS A 137 0.60 -9.95 2.86
N PHE A 138 -0.51 -9.64 3.54
CA PHE A 138 -1.35 -10.60 4.23
C PHE A 138 -2.71 -10.71 3.53
N ASP A 139 -3.23 -11.92 3.37
CA ASP A 139 -4.52 -12.19 2.74
C ASP A 139 -5.23 -13.29 3.53
N ALA A 140 -6.37 -12.95 4.16
CA ALA A 140 -7.03 -13.85 5.11
C ALA A 140 -7.61 -15.10 4.43
N TYR A 141 -8.05 -14.99 3.18
CA TYR A 141 -8.63 -16.11 2.42
C TYR A 141 -7.59 -17.19 2.11
N THR A 142 -6.35 -16.79 1.85
CA THR A 142 -5.24 -17.71 1.52
C THR A 142 -4.29 -17.94 2.70
N ALA A 143 -4.58 -17.39 3.88
CA ALA A 143 -3.78 -17.57 5.09
C ALA A 143 -4.01 -18.94 5.77
N HIS A 144 -4.89 -19.79 5.22
CA HIS A 144 -5.22 -21.10 5.77
C HIS A 144 -4.16 -22.19 5.47
N ASP A 145 -3.12 -21.88 4.69
CA ASP A 145 -2.03 -22.82 4.34
C ASP A 145 -1.03 -23.05 5.51
N LEU A 146 -1.39 -22.74 6.76
CA LEU A 146 -0.52 -22.93 7.92
C LEU A 146 -0.82 -24.25 8.66
N ILE A 147 0.26 -25.00 8.76
CA ILE A 147 0.47 -26.41 9.09
C ILE A 147 0.57 -26.60 10.63
N PHE A 148 0.20 -27.79 11.13
CA PHE A 148 0.53 -28.28 12.47
C PHE A 148 1.99 -28.77 12.54
#